data_AF-A0A971SMA9-F1
#
_entry.id   AF-A0A971SMA9-F1
#
_cell.length_a   1.000
_cell.length_b   1.000
_cell.length_c   1.000
_cell.angle_alpha   90.00
_cell.angle_beta   90.00
_cell.angle_gamma   90.00
#
_symmetry.space_group_name_H-M   'P 1'
#
loop_
_entity.id
_entity.type
_entity.pdbx_description
1 polymer ?
#
loop_
_entity_poly.entity_id
_entity_poly.type
_entity_poly.pdbx_seq_one_letter_code
_entity_poly.pdbx_strand_id
1 'polypeptide(L)' 'MVMKFLASVTIVMAIPTMIASFFGMNVPVPWASHPMGFFIVGIVTMVLTIVTIVLLWKKKFF' A
#
# COMPACT_ATOMS: atom_id res chain seq x y z
N MET A 1 7.78 4.33 -23.44
CA MET A 1 6.83 3.38 -22.83
C MET A 1 7.43 2.64 -21.63
N VAL A 2 8.74 2.36 -21.60
CA VAL A 2 9.39 1.63 -20.47
C VAL A 2 9.33 2.37 -19.12
N MET A 3 9.67 3.68 -19.08
CA MET A 3 9.68 4.42 -17.80
C MET A 3 8.32 4.53 -17.13
N LYS A 4 7.24 4.55 -17.92
CA LYS A 4 5.87 4.60 -17.40
C LYS A 4 5.48 3.30 -16.69
N PHE A 5 5.90 2.16 -17.22
CA PHE A 5 5.69 0.84 -16.62
C PHE A 5 6.53 0.63 -15.35
N LEU A 6 7.81 0.98 -15.37
CA LEU A 6 8.66 0.86 -14.18
C LEU A 6 8.15 1.76 -13.04
N ALA A 7 7.79 3.01 -13.35
CA ALA A 7 7.25 3.93 -12.35
C ALA A 7 5.94 3.43 -11.74
N SER A 8 5.03 2.87 -12.54
CA SER A 8 3.77 2.35 -12.02
C SER A 8 3.97 1.13 -11.11
N VAL A 9 4.88 0.21 -11.46
CA VAL A 9 5.25 -0.92 -10.61
C VAL A 9 5.85 -0.44 -9.29
N THR A 10 6.76 0.53 -9.30
CA THR A 10 7.35 1.10 -8.08
C THR A 10 6.29 1.72 -7.18
N ILE A 11 5.34 2.49 -7.72
CA ILE A 11 4.27 3.11 -6.93
C ILE A 11 3.36 2.06 -6.28
N VAL A 12 2.99 1.03 -7.03
CA VAL A 12 2.14 -0.06 -6.53
C VAL A 12 2.84 -0.84 -5.42
N MET A 13 4.14 -1.09 -5.53
CA MET A 13 4.91 -1.78 -4.49
C MET A 13 5.26 -0.88 -3.29
N ALA A 14 5.38 0.43 -3.47
CA ALA A 14 5.75 1.36 -2.39
C ALA A 14 4.68 1.45 -1.29
N ILE A 15 3.39 1.36 -1.63
CA ILE A 15 2.29 1.48 -0.67
C ILE A 15 2.30 0.35 0.39
N PRO A 16 2.25 -0.94 0.00
CA PRO A 16 2.26 -2.02 0.98
C PRO A 16 3.59 -2.09 1.75
N THR A 17 4.72 -1.77 1.11
CA THR A 17 6.03 -1.76 1.79
C THR A 17 6.12 -0.65 2.83
N MET A 18 5.66 0.56 2.54
CA MET A 18 5.59 1.65 3.53
C MET A 18 4.72 1.27 4.73
N ILE A 19 3.53 0.71 4.51
CA ILE A 19 2.64 0.31 5.60
C ILE A 19 3.28 -0.81 6.43
N ALA A 20 3.87 -1.82 5.79
CA ALA A 20 4.61 -2.86 6.49
C ALA A 20 5.80 -2.31 7.30
N SER A 21 6.55 -1.34 6.77
CA SER A 21 7.63 -0.67 7.48
C SER A 21 7.12 0.10 8.70
N PHE A 22 6.00 0.81 8.59
CA PHE A 22 5.39 1.52 9.72
C PHE A 22 4.94 0.58 10.83
N PHE A 23 4.31 -0.55 10.48
CA PHE A 23 3.82 -1.55 11.44
C PHE A 23 4.91 -2.50 11.94
N GLY A 24 6.07 -2.56 11.27
CA GLY A 24 7.24 -3.33 11.71
C GLY A 24 8.17 -2.57 12.67
N MET A 25 7.95 -1.27 12.87
CA MET A 25 8.68 -0.52 13.89
C MET A 25 8.20 -0.92 15.29
N ASN A 26 9.12 -1.12 16.24
CA ASN A 26 8.81 -1.39 17.67
C ASN A 26 8.25 -0.15 18.41
N VAL A 27 7.46 0.67 17.71
CA VAL A 27 6.75 1.82 18.25
C VAL A 27 5.29 1.43 18.47
N PRO A 28 4.60 2.04 19.44
CA PRO A 28 3.18 1.79 19.65
C PRO A 28 2.39 2.19 18.41
N VAL A 29 1.93 1.20 17.65
CA VAL A 29 1.10 1.40 16.46
C VAL A 29 -0.38 1.28 16.80
N PRO A 30 -1.25 2.08 16.15
CA PRO A 30 -2.69 1.92 16.29
C PRO A 30 -3.10 0.49 15.93
N TRP A 31 -4.06 -0.08 16.64
CA TRP A 31 -4.55 -1.45 16.46
C TRP A 31 -3.57 -2.59 16.82
N ALA A 32 -2.41 -2.30 17.43
CA ALA A 32 -1.49 -3.34 17.92
C ALA A 32 -2.13 -4.29 18.96
N SER A 33 -2.99 -3.74 19.84
CA SER A 33 -3.65 -4.50 20.91
C SER A 33 -4.98 -5.13 20.48
N HIS A 34 -5.42 -4.90 19.23
CA HIS A 34 -6.70 -5.44 18.74
C HIS A 34 -6.49 -6.83 18.13
N PRO A 35 -7.28 -7.86 18.48
CA PRO A 35 -7.09 -9.23 17.98
C PRO A 35 -7.19 -9.33 16.45
N MET A 36 -7.99 -8.45 15.82
CA MET A 36 -8.08 -8.31 14.36
C MET A 36 -7.21 -7.19 13.75
N GLY A 37 -6.30 -6.58 14.51
CA GLY A 37 -5.49 -5.45 14.04
C GLY A 37 -4.74 -5.73 12.74
N PHE A 38 -4.13 -6.91 12.62
CA PHE A 38 -3.46 -7.36 11.40
C PHE A 38 -4.41 -7.40 10.18
N PHE A 39 -5.61 -7.94 10.34
CA PHE A 39 -6.60 -8.02 9.26
C PHE A 39 -7.11 -6.64 8.85
N ILE A 40 -7.35 -5.75 9.81
CA ILE A 40 -7.79 -4.37 9.54
C ILE A 40 -6.73 -3.65 8.70
N VAL A 41 -5.47 -3.70 9.12
CA VAL A 41 -4.36 -3.06 8.42
C VAL A 41 -4.13 -3.68 7.03
N GLY A 42 -4.25 -5.00 6.92
CA GLY A 42 -4.18 -5.71 5.65
C GLY A 42 -5.27 -5.28 4.66
N ILE A 43 -6.52 -5.19 5.10
CA ILE A 43 -7.65 -4.73 4.27
C ILE A 43 -7.43 -3.27 3.85
N VAL A 44 -7.05 -2.38 4.77
CA VAL A 44 -6.75 -0.97 4.45
C VAL A 44 -5.64 -0.86 3.42
N THR A 45 -4.56 -1.63 3.58
CA THR A 45 -3.44 -1.68 2.64
C THR A 45 -3.89 -2.15 1.25
N MET A 46 -4.71 -3.20 1.20
CA MET A 46 -5.24 -3.74 -0.04
C MET A 46 -6.13 -2.71 -0.76
N VAL A 47 -7.03 -2.06 -0.03
CA VAL A 47 -7.90 -1.00 -0.59
C VAL A 47 -7.07 0.17 -1.13
N LEU A 48 -6.08 0.66 -0.38
CA LEU A 48 -5.20 1.75 -0.83
C LEU A 48 -4.41 1.39 -2.08
N THR A 49 -3.91 0.15 -2.16
CA THR A 49 -3.19 -0.36 -3.32
C THR A 49 -4.11 -0.43 -4.55
N ILE A 50 -5.32 -0.97 -4.41
CA ILE A 50 -6.31 -1.04 -5.49
C ILE A 50 -6.71 0.37 -5.96
N VAL A 51 -6.99 1.29 -5.03
CA VAL A 51 -7.33 2.69 -5.36
C VAL A 51 -6.21 3.32 -6.17
N THR A 52 -4.96 3.09 -5.79
CA THR A 52 -3.80 3.64 -6.50
C THR A 52 -3.66 3.04 -7.90
N ILE A 53 -3.86 1.74 -8.06
CA ILE A 53 -3.90 1.08 -9.38
C ILE A 53 -4.98 1.71 -10.26
N VAL A 54 -6.20 1.88 -9.74
CA VAL A 54 -7.32 2.49 -10.48
C VAL A 54 -7.00 3.93 -10.87
N LEU A 55 -6.42 4.73 -9.97
CA LEU A 55 -6.03 6.11 -10.25
C LEU A 55 -4.95 6.19 -11.34
N LEU A 56 -3.93 5.34 -11.27
CA LEU A 56 -2.86 5.28 -12.29
C LEU A 56 -3.42 4.86 -13.65
N TRP A 57 -4.38 3.93 -13.67
CA TRP A 57 -5.04 3.49 -14.89
C TRP A 57 -5.87 4.62 -15.51
N LYS A 58 -6.65 5.36 -14.70
CA LYS A 58 -7.41 6.54 -15.16
C LYS A 58 -6.52 7.68 -15.66
N LYS A 59 -5.31 7.82 -15.13
CA LYS A 59 -4.33 8.84 -15.55
C LYS A 59 -3.51 8.44 -16.79
N LYS A 60 -3.79 7.29 -17.44
CA LYS A 60 -3.03 6.77 -18.60
C LYS A 60 -1.52 6.66 -18.34
N PHE A 61 -1.15 6.34 -17.08
CA PHE A 61 0.23 6.02 -16.72
C PHE A 61 0.62 4.60 -17.15
N PHE A 62 -0.37 3.75 -17.46
CA PHE A 62 -0.20 2.49 -18.17
C PHE A 62 -0.51 2.65 -19.65
#